data_AF-A0A1S3M246-F1
#
_entry.id   AF-A0A1S3M246-F1
#
_cell.length_a   1.000
_cell.length_b   1.000
_cell.length_c   1.000
_cell.angle_alpha   90.00
_cell.angle_beta   90.00
_cell.angle_gamma   90.00
#
_symmetry.space_group_name_H-M   'P 1'
#
loop_
_entity.id
_entity.type
_entity.pdbx_description
1 polymer ?
#
loop_
_entity_poly.entity_id
_entity_poly.type
_entity_poly.pdbx_seq_one_letter_code
_entity_poly.pdbx_strand_id
1 'polypeptide(L)'
;MNTFDFDLTWDVIKSLFIFKTALKETNKIIEINHYLLGTMSGSAADCQYWERLLAKECRLYKLRNKQRISVSAASKLLCNMMLGYRGMGLSMGSMIVGWDNKVQGGRE
;
A
#
# COMPACT_ATOMS: atom_id res chain seq x y z
N MET A 1 14.70 32.38 18.15
CA MET A 1 14.06 31.11 18.53
C MET A 1 12.58 31.25 18.32
N ASN A 2 12.06 30.81 17.16
CA ASN A 2 10.64 30.51 16.98
C ASN A 2 10.54 29.48 15.83
N THR A 3 9.96 28.33 16.18
CA THR A 3 9.28 27.34 15.33
C THR A 3 9.95 26.98 13.99
N PHE A 4 10.72 25.89 14.06
CA PHE A 4 11.27 25.09 12.96
C PHE A 4 10.42 25.07 11.68
N ASP A 5 11.05 25.49 10.58
CA ASP A 5 10.63 25.36 9.18
C ASP A 5 10.18 23.92 8.84
N PHE A 6 8.87 23.71 8.79
CA PHE A 6 8.24 22.46 8.34
C PHE A 6 8.18 22.31 6.81
N ASP A 7 8.51 23.36 6.04
CA ASP A 7 8.49 23.32 4.57
C ASP A 7 9.77 22.72 3.97
N LEU A 8 10.94 23.03 4.53
CA LEU A 8 12.23 22.54 4.05
C LEU A 8 12.47 21.05 4.34
N THR A 9 11.96 20.54 5.47
CA THR A 9 12.05 19.11 5.80
C THR A 9 11.16 18.26 4.90
N TRP A 10 9.99 18.78 4.49
CA TRP A 10 9.14 18.15 3.48
C TRP A 10 9.79 18.10 2.11
N ASP A 11 10.56 19.13 1.71
CA ASP A 11 11.26 19.13 0.43
C ASP A 11 12.48 18.20 0.42
N VAL A 12 13.19 18.03 1.54
CA VAL A 12 14.26 17.02 1.65
C VAL A 12 13.67 15.60 1.64
N ILE A 13 12.52 15.38 2.28
CA ILE A 13 11.81 14.08 2.27
C ILE A 13 11.23 13.79 0.86
N LYS A 14 10.68 14.78 0.17
CA LYS A 14 10.27 14.67 -1.25
C LYS A 14 11.48 14.39 -2.16
N SER A 15 12.63 15.00 -1.88
CA SER A 15 13.84 14.82 -2.66
C SER A 15 14.46 13.44 -2.47
N LEU A 16 14.45 12.89 -1.25
CA LEU A 16 15.04 11.59 -0.96
C LEU A 16 14.16 10.39 -1.36
N PHE A 17 12.85 10.58 -1.58
CA PHE A 17 11.90 9.49 -1.91
C PHE A 17 11.27 9.58 -3.30
N ILE A 18 11.70 10.53 -4.13
CA ILE A 18 11.21 10.67 -5.51
C ILE A 18 12.38 10.60 -6.49
N PHE A 19 12.65 9.38 -6.97
CA PHE A 19 13.05 9.18 -8.36
C PHE A 19 11.95 9.83 -9.23
N LYS A 20 12.14 11.09 -9.62
CA LYS A 20 11.16 11.87 -10.37
C LYS A 20 11.25 11.46 -11.83
N THR A 21 10.68 10.31 -12.19
CA THR A 21 10.39 10.01 -13.59
C THR A 21 9.43 11.07 -14.12
N ALA A 22 9.81 11.71 -15.23
CA ALA A 22 9.29 12.98 -15.76
C ALA A 22 7.81 13.00 -16.23
N LEU A 23 6.96 12.06 -15.81
CA LEU A 23 5.57 11.93 -16.27
C LEU A 23 4.59 11.98 -15.10
N LYS A 24 4.02 13.18 -14.89
CA LYS A 24 2.83 13.49 -14.08
C LYS A 24 2.98 13.20 -12.58
N GLU A 25 2.39 14.04 -11.75
CA GLU A 25 2.28 13.79 -10.30
C GLU A 25 1.57 12.45 -10.07
N THR A 26 2.34 11.40 -9.83
CA THR A 26 1.82 10.08 -9.52
C THR A 26 1.61 10.03 -8.02
N ASN A 27 0.35 9.99 -7.59
CA ASN A 27 0.01 9.76 -6.20
C ASN A 27 0.53 8.37 -5.83
N LYS A 28 1.64 8.35 -5.07
CA LYS A 28 2.25 7.11 -4.54
C LYS A 28 1.48 6.53 -3.36
N ILE A 29 0.43 7.22 -2.92
CA ILE A 29 -0.53 6.79 -1.91
C ILE A 29 -1.78 6.35 -2.67
N ILE A 30 -2.19 5.10 -2.47
CA ILE A 30 -3.33 4.52 -3.14
C ILE A 30 -4.37 4.12 -2.10
N GLU A 31 -5.58 4.59 -2.29
CA GLU A 31 -6.70 4.29 -1.42
C GLU A 31 -7.33 2.95 -1.83
N ILE A 32 -7.05 1.88 -1.08
CA ILE A 32 -7.61 0.55 -1.31
C ILE A 32 -9.06 0.51 -0.79
N ASN A 33 -9.31 1.16 0.35
CA ASN A 33 -10.62 1.33 0.97
C ASN A 33 -10.60 2.54 1.91
N HIS A 34 -11.76 3.01 2.39
CA HIS A 34 -11.86 4.13 3.33
C HIS A 34 -11.07 3.96 4.65
N TYR A 35 -10.57 2.76 4.95
CA TYR A 35 -9.79 2.43 6.14
C TYR A 35 -8.45 1.73 5.83
N LEU A 36 -8.10 1.56 4.56
CA LEU A 36 -6.88 0.88 4.09
C LEU A 36 -6.20 1.73 3.03
N LEU A 37 -4.95 2.10 3.30
CA LEU A 37 -4.06 2.84 2.43
C LEU A 37 -2.89 1.95 2.03
N GLY A 38 -2.50 2.05 0.77
CA GLY A 38 -1.31 1.42 0.20
C GLY A 38 -0.27 2.47 -0.17
N THR A 39 1.00 2.11 -0.10
CA THR A 39 2.08 2.87 -0.74
C THR A 39 2.58 2.14 -1.96
N MET A 40 3.00 2.87 -2.99
CA MET A 40 3.53 2.29 -4.23
C MET A 40 5.04 2.46 -4.32
N SER A 41 5.76 1.33 -4.48
CA SER A 41 7.20 1.28 -4.78
C SER A 41 7.47 0.24 -5.87
N GLY A 42 8.29 0.58 -6.86
CA GLY A 42 8.60 -0.28 -8.01
C GLY A 42 7.87 0.13 -9.29
N SER A 43 7.47 -0.85 -10.11
CA SER A 43 6.78 -0.64 -11.38
C SER A 43 5.36 -0.09 -11.13
N ALA A 44 5.09 1.13 -11.59
CA ALA A 44 3.81 1.80 -11.35
C ALA A 44 2.61 1.02 -11.92
N ALA A 45 2.79 0.33 -13.05
CA ALA A 45 1.75 -0.49 -13.66
C ALA A 45 1.41 -1.70 -12.78
N ASP A 46 2.42 -2.38 -12.26
CA ASP A 46 2.23 -3.57 -11.42
C ASP A 46 1.61 -3.19 -10.08
N CYS A 47 2.10 -2.12 -9.43
CA CYS A 47 1.54 -1.64 -8.16
C CYS A 47 0.06 -1.32 -8.29
N GLN A 48 -0.33 -0.53 -9.31
CA GLN A 48 -1.73 -0.17 -9.52
C GLN A 48 -2.61 -1.39 -9.82
N TYR A 49 -2.11 -2.35 -10.60
CA TYR A 49 -2.86 -3.55 -10.94
C TYR A 49 -3.14 -4.41 -9.70
N TRP A 50 -2.09 -4.72 -8.94
CA TRP A 50 -2.20 -5.58 -7.77
C TRP A 50 -3.00 -4.96 -6.63
N GLU A 51 -2.88 -3.65 -6.42
CA GLU A 51 -3.65 -2.96 -5.38
C GLU A 51 -5.14 -2.85 -5.75
N ARG A 52 -5.48 -2.68 -7.04
CA ARG A 52 -6.87 -2.77 -7.50
C ARG A 52 -7.43 -4.19 -7.33
N LEU A 53 -6.63 -5.21 -7.62
CA LEU A 53 -7.02 -6.60 -7.39
C LEU A 53 -7.25 -6.87 -5.91
N LEU A 54 -6.36 -6.39 -5.05
CA LEU A 54 -6.50 -6.47 -3.60
C LEU A 54 -7.78 -5.74 -3.14
N ALA A 55 -8.09 -4.57 -3.67
CA ALA A 55 -9.33 -3.85 -3.34
C ALA A 55 -10.59 -4.66 -3.69
N LYS A 56 -10.58 -5.34 -4.86
CA LYS A 56 -11.66 -6.23 -5.29
C LYS A 56 -11.82 -7.40 -4.31
N GLU A 57 -10.73 -8.07 -3.95
CA GLU A 57 -10.77 -9.19 -3.00
C GLU A 57 -11.20 -8.74 -1.60
N CYS A 58 -10.72 -7.59 -1.12
CA CYS A 58 -11.17 -7.00 0.14
C CYS A 58 -12.68 -6.73 0.13
N ARG A 59 -13.21 -6.22 -0.99
CA ARG A 59 -14.65 -5.95 -1.15
C ARG A 59 -15.45 -7.24 -1.17
N LEU A 60 -14.96 -8.26 -1.86
CA LEU A 60 -15.61 -9.56 -2.00
C LEU A 60 -15.59 -10.33 -0.67
N TYR A 61 -14.50 -10.25 0.10
CA TYR A 61 -14.43 -10.77 1.47
C TYR A 61 -15.50 -10.14 2.36
N LYS A 62 -15.68 -8.81 2.28
CA LYS A 62 -16.71 -8.09 3.02
C LYS A 62 -18.12 -8.56 2.67
N LEU A 63 -18.39 -8.89 1.41
CA LEU A 63 -19.69 -9.41 0.98
C LEU A 63 -19.94 -10.83 1.47
N ARG A 64 -18.93 -11.71 1.45
CA ARG A 64 -19.05 -13.11 1.88
C ARG A 64 -19.22 -13.25 3.40
N ASN A 65 -18.37 -12.57 4.17
CA ASN A 65 -18.30 -12.74 5.61
C ASN A 65 -19.08 -11.68 6.40
N LYS A 66 -19.69 -10.70 5.71
CA LYS A 66 -20.34 -9.51 6.31
C LYS A 66 -19.45 -8.73 7.27
N GLN A 67 -18.14 -8.95 7.24
CA GLN A 67 -17.14 -8.35 8.12
C GLN A 67 -16.00 -7.73 7.29
N ARG A 68 -15.43 -6.62 7.78
CA ARG A 68 -14.26 -5.98 7.16
C ARG A 68 -13.03 -6.89 7.29
N ILE A 69 -12.18 -6.88 6.27
CA ILE A 69 -10.89 -7.58 6.31
C ILE A 69 -9.93 -6.87 7.27
N SER A 70 -9.14 -7.63 8.02
CA SER A 70 -8.08 -7.08 8.87
C SER A 70 -6.87 -6.64 8.06
N VAL A 71 -6.08 -5.72 8.59
CA VAL A 71 -4.83 -5.27 7.94
C VAL A 71 -3.87 -6.46 7.75
N SER A 72 -3.79 -7.35 8.74
CA SER A 72 -2.96 -8.56 8.71
C SER A 72 -3.43 -9.60 7.68
N ALA A 73 -4.74 -9.71 7.44
CA ALA A 73 -5.27 -10.60 6.42
C ALA A 73 -5.08 -10.01 5.02
N ALA A 74 -5.26 -8.69 4.87
CA ALA A 74 -5.02 -7.99 3.61
C ALA A 74 -3.54 -8.10 3.18
N SER A 75 -2.60 -7.92 4.11
CA SER A 75 -1.16 -8.06 3.82
C SER A 75 -0.79 -9.50 3.43
N LYS A 76 -1.30 -10.50 4.17
CA LYS A 76 -1.09 -11.91 3.81
C LYS A 76 -1.68 -12.26 2.44
N LEU A 77 -2.87 -11.73 2.12
CA LEU A 77 -3.50 -11.95 0.83
C LEU A 77 -2.66 -11.37 -0.32
N LEU A 78 -2.16 -10.14 -0.15
CA LEU A 78 -1.25 -9.52 -1.12
C LEU A 78 0.04 -10.34 -1.31
N CYS A 79 0.68 -10.75 -0.20
CA CYS A 79 1.88 -11.58 -0.25
C CYS A 79 1.61 -12.93 -0.95
N ASN A 80 0.50 -13.59 -0.67
CA ASN A 80 0.14 -14.86 -1.30
C ASN A 80 -0.07 -14.71 -2.81
N MET A 81 -0.72 -13.62 -3.24
CA MET A 81 -0.87 -13.32 -4.66
C MET A 81 0.50 -13.12 -5.33
N MET A 82 1.40 -12.35 -4.72
CA MET A 82 2.74 -12.11 -5.24
C MET A 82 3.62 -13.35 -5.27
N LEU A 83 3.53 -14.20 -4.25
CA LEU A 83 4.30 -15.44 -4.18
C LEU A 83 4.01 -16.36 -5.36
N GLY A 84 2.77 -16.38 -5.86
CA GLY A 84 2.40 -17.13 -7.06
C GLY A 84 3.10 -16.64 -8.34
N TYR A 85 3.60 -15.40 -8.36
CA TYR A 85 4.28 -14.80 -9.49
C TYR A 85 5.78 -14.59 -9.27
N ARG A 86 6.34 -15.24 -8.24
CA ARG A 86 7.77 -15.18 -7.94
C ARG A 86 8.59 -15.70 -9.12
N GLY A 87 9.56 -14.91 -9.59
CA GLY A 87 10.46 -15.28 -10.69
C GLY A 87 10.02 -14.80 -12.08
N MET A 88 8.86 -14.15 -12.22
CA MET A 88 8.38 -13.58 -13.49
C MET A 88 8.80 -12.11 -13.70
N GLY A 89 9.81 -11.62 -12.99
CA GLY A 89 10.32 -10.25 -13.14
C GLY A 89 9.43 -9.14 -12.57
N LEU A 90 8.43 -9.48 -11.74
CA LEU A 90 7.62 -8.47 -11.05
C LEU A 90 8.46 -7.73 -10.00
N SER A 91 8.44 -6.40 -10.06
CA SER A 91 9.10 -5.51 -9.10
C SER A 91 8.07 -4.59 -8.48
N MET A 92 7.56 -4.99 -7.32
CA MET A 92 6.60 -4.20 -6.55
C MET A 92 6.83 -4.36 -5.05
N GLY A 93 6.83 -3.25 -4.35
CA GLY A 93 6.75 -3.17 -2.90
C GLY A 93 5.61 -2.24 -2.51
N SER A 94 4.63 -2.75 -1.78
CA SER A 94 3.53 -1.95 -1.26
C SER A 94 3.42 -2.12 0.24
N MET A 95 3.32 -1.01 0.98
CA MET A 95 3.03 -1.04 2.40
C MET A 95 1.54 -0.79 2.61
N ILE A 96 0.87 -1.75 3.24
CA ILE A 96 -0.54 -1.62 3.59
C ILE A 96 -0.63 -1.10 5.01
N VAL A 97 -1.27 0.05 5.17
CA VAL A 97 -1.55 0.69 6.45
C VAL A 97 -3.06 0.82 6.59
N GLY A 98 -3.59 0.53 7.77
CA GLY A 98 -5.01 0.71 8.03
C GLY A 98 -5.35 0.52 9.48
N TRP A 99 -6.61 0.76 9.79
CA TRP A 99 -7.15 0.54 11.13
C TRP A 99 -8.13 -0.64 11.12
N ASP A 100 -7.88 -1.62 11.97
CA ASP A 100 -8.81 -2.71 12.24
C ASP A 100 -8.94 -2.93 13.74
N ASN A 101 -10.13 -3.35 14.18
CA ASN A 101 -10.44 -3.62 15.57
C ASN A 101 -9.85 -4.95 16.06
N LYS A 102 -9.35 -5.79 15.16
CA LYS A 102 -8.63 -7.03 15.50
C LYS A 102 -7.12 -6.81 15.42
N VAL A 103 -6.51 -6.58 16.59
CA VAL A 103 -5.07 -6.75 16.80
C VAL A 103 -4.78 -8.27 16.78
N GLN A 104 -4.59 -8.85 15.61
CA GLN A 104 -4.08 -10.23 15.53
C GLN A 104 -2.56 -10.17 15.53
N GLY A 105 -2.02 -10.45 16.71
CA GLY A 105 -0.61 -10.52 17.04
C GLY A 105 0.22 -11.35 16.06
N GLY A 106 1.48 -10.93 15.95
CA GLY A 106 2.54 -11.75 15.39
C GLY A 106 2.57 -13.10 16.11
N ARG A 107 2.74 -14.16 15.33
CA ARG A 107 3.30 -15.39 15.88
C ARG A 107 4.76 -15.09 16.18
N GLU A 108 5.14 -15.30 17.44
CA GLU A 108 6.53 -15.52 17.86
C GLU A 108 7.13 -16.72 17.11
#